data_AF-R1FUT1-F1
#
_entry.id   AF-R1FUT1-F1
#
_cell.length_a   1.000
_cell.length_b   1.000
_cell.length_c   1.000
_cell.angle_alpha   90.00
_cell.angle_beta   90.00
_cell.angle_gamma   90.00
#
_symmetry.space_group_name_H-M   'P 1'
#
loop_
_entity.id
_entity.type
_entity.pdbx_description
1 polymer ?
#
loop_
_entity_poly.entity_id
_entity_poly.type
_entity_poly.pdbx_seq_one_letter_code
_entity_poly.pdbx_strand_id
1 'polypeptide(L)'
;MLAQLAPWPVADPVTLTTSTLSVTLPAPVTRVTPVLVLVSGDTEPSVTSGQLQAGQQEVGVQVRLRTGDERGVLVLIAGLTGLLAAKVVADA
;
A
#
# COMPACT_ATOMS: atom_id res chain seq x y z
N MET A 1 -0.15 4.02 -23.74
CA MET A 1 -0.47 2.65 -23.30
C MET A 1 0.01 2.54 -21.86
N LEU A 2 -0.87 2.16 -20.92
CA LEU A 2 -0.44 1.95 -19.53
C LEU A 2 0.36 0.64 -19.47
N ALA A 3 1.58 0.70 -18.95
CA ALA A 3 2.37 -0.51 -18.72
C ALA A 3 1.73 -1.30 -17.57
N GLN A 4 1.55 -2.60 -17.76
CA GLN A 4 1.10 -3.48 -16.69
C GLN A 4 2.21 -3.55 -15.63
N LEU A 5 1.83 -3.33 -14.37
CA LEU A 5 2.76 -3.45 -13.25
C LEU A 5 3.13 -4.92 -13.07
N ALA A 6 4.40 -5.17 -12.76
CA ALA A 6 4.86 -6.53 -12.45
C ALA A 6 4.06 -7.06 -11.24
N PRO A 7 3.66 -8.34 -11.25
CA PRO A 7 2.94 -8.92 -10.13
C PRO A 7 3.78 -8.82 -8.84
N TRP A 8 3.12 -8.57 -7.72
CA TRP A 8 3.80 -8.47 -6.45
C TRP A 8 4.25 -9.87 -5.99
N PRO A 9 5.55 -10.08 -5.72
CA PRO A 9 6.10 -11.42 -5.48
C PRO A 9 5.89 -11.94 -4.05
N VAL A 10 5.26 -11.16 -3.18
CA VAL A 10 4.91 -11.55 -1.80
C VAL A 10 3.43 -11.89 -1.74
N ALA A 11 3.10 -13.03 -1.15
CA ALA A 11 1.71 -13.40 -0.88
C ALA A 11 1.14 -12.50 0.22
N ASP A 12 -0.02 -11.93 -0.04
CA ASP A 12 -0.68 -10.97 0.84
C ASP A 12 0.24 -9.86 1.40
N PRO A 13 0.76 -8.97 0.53
CA PRO A 13 1.75 -7.97 0.93
C PRO A 13 1.15 -6.77 1.66
N VAL A 14 -0.18 -6.69 1.79
CA VAL A 14 -0.87 -5.51 2.31
C VAL A 14 -1.84 -5.87 3.41
N THR A 15 -1.61 -5.27 4.56
CA THR A 15 -2.53 -5.29 5.69
C THR A 15 -3.22 -3.93 5.77
N LEU A 16 -4.54 -3.94 5.94
CA LEU A 16 -5.34 -2.73 6.06
C LEU A 16 -6.15 -2.76 7.35
N THR A 17 -5.89 -1.81 8.24
CA THR A 17 -6.67 -1.57 9.45
C THR A 17 -7.42 -0.25 9.36
N THR A 18 -8.21 0.07 10.39
CA THR A 18 -8.92 1.36 10.50
C THR A 18 -7.98 2.58 10.53
N SER A 19 -6.71 2.39 10.93
CA SER A 19 -5.74 3.47 11.15
C SER A 19 -4.47 3.35 10.30
N THR A 20 -4.11 2.14 9.86
CA THR A 20 -2.83 1.89 9.21
C THR A 20 -3.00 0.99 7.99
N LEU A 21 -2.31 1.34 6.92
CA LEU A 21 -2.03 0.45 5.79
C LEU A 21 -0.55 0.10 5.84
N SER A 22 -0.23 -1.18 5.98
CA SER A 22 1.14 -1.71 5.92
C SER A 22 1.39 -2.39 4.58
N VAL A 23 2.56 -2.15 3.99
CA VAL A 23 3.01 -2.82 2.76
C VAL A 23 4.36 -3.48 2.99
N THR A 24 4.43 -4.78 2.70
CA THR A 24 5.65 -5.58 2.78
C THR A 24 6.23 -5.85 1.40
N LEU A 25 7.50 -5.49 1.22
CA LEU A 25 8.27 -5.73 0.00
C LEU A 25 8.94 -7.12 0.06
N PRO A 26 9.30 -7.71 -1.10
CA PRO A 26 10.08 -8.97 -1.13
C PRO A 26 11.51 -8.82 -0.62
N ALA A 27 12.07 -7.61 -0.70
CA ALA A 27 13.43 -7.32 -0.30
C ALA A 27 13.53 -5.87 0.23
N PRO A 28 14.49 -5.58 1.11
CA PRO A 28 14.75 -4.23 1.58
C PRO A 28 15.11 -3.26 0.44
N VAL A 29 14.69 -2.00 0.56
CA VAL A 29 15.09 -0.96 -0.40
C VAL A 29 16.53 -0.54 -0.15
N THR A 30 17.26 -0.19 -1.22
CA THR A 30 18.68 0.21 -1.14
C THR A 30 18.89 1.72 -1.01
N ARG A 31 17.81 2.49 -1.13
CA ARG A 31 17.80 3.95 -1.02
C ARG A 31 16.47 4.43 -0.45
N VAL A 32 16.40 5.70 -0.05
CA VAL A 32 15.12 6.33 0.30
C VAL A 32 14.16 6.21 -0.88
N THR A 33 13.03 5.55 -0.64
CA THR A 33 12.08 5.19 -1.69
C THR A 33 10.68 5.70 -1.34
N PRO A 34 10.15 6.67 -2.10
CA PRO A 34 8.78 7.16 -1.92
C PRO A 34 7.75 6.08 -2.22
N VAL A 35 6.69 6.07 -1.41
CA VAL A 35 5.52 5.20 -1.57
C VAL A 35 4.27 6.05 -1.64
N LEU A 36 3.45 5.85 -2.65
CA LEU A 36 2.14 6.46 -2.79
C LEU A 36 1.08 5.38 -2.62
N VAL A 37 0.05 5.68 -1.84
CA VAL A 37 -1.06 4.77 -1.55
C VAL A 37 -2.37 5.48 -1.84
N LEU A 38 -3.25 4.81 -2.55
CA LEU A 38 -4.62 5.22 -2.77
C LEU A 38 -5.55 4.16 -2.21
N VAL A 39 -6.51 4.57 -1.41
CA VAL A 39 -7.58 3.70 -0.89
C VAL A 39 -8.91 4.26 -1.37
N SER A 40 -9.71 3.45 -2.05
CA SER A 40 -11.03 3.85 -2.53
C SER A 40 -11.92 4.27 -1.36
N GLY A 41 -12.36 5.52 -1.30
CA GLY A 41 -13.38 5.95 -0.35
C GLY A 41 -14.78 5.78 -0.92
N ASP A 42 -15.79 6.14 -0.12
CA ASP A 42 -17.20 6.02 -0.50
C ASP A 42 -17.59 7.02 -1.59
N THR A 43 -16.96 8.20 -1.59
CA THR A 43 -17.20 9.27 -2.56
C THR A 43 -15.95 9.59 -3.37
N GLU A 44 -14.80 9.65 -2.71
CA GLU A 44 -13.50 9.97 -3.31
C GLU A 44 -12.41 9.06 -2.75
N PRO A 45 -11.39 8.69 -3.54
CA PRO A 45 -10.24 7.96 -3.04
C PRO A 45 -9.43 8.81 -2.07
N SER A 46 -9.01 8.23 -0.95
CA SER A 46 -8.01 8.84 -0.08
C SER A 46 -6.62 8.56 -0.65
N VAL A 47 -5.81 9.61 -0.75
CA VAL A 47 -4.42 9.53 -1.22
C VAL A 47 -3.51 9.87 -0.05
N THR A 48 -2.55 8.99 0.21
CA THR A 48 -1.57 9.17 1.28
C THR A 48 -0.20 8.69 0.81
N SER A 49 0.86 9.18 1.46
CA SER A 49 2.23 8.89 1.06
C SER A 49 3.08 8.49 2.26
N GLY A 50 3.99 7.56 2.02
CA GLY A 50 5.02 7.15 2.97
C GLY A 50 6.41 7.18 2.33
N GLN A 51 7.41 6.83 3.12
CA GLN A 51 8.78 6.67 2.65
C GLN A 51 9.43 5.47 3.32
N LEU A 52 10.12 4.66 2.53
CA LEU A 52 11.02 3.62 3.01
C LEU A 52 12.43 4.20 3.09
N GLN A 53 13.09 4.04 4.22
CA GLN A 53 14.53 4.29 4.38
C GLN A 53 15.33 3.11 3.84
N ALA A 54 16.60 3.36 3.49
CA ALA A 54 17.50 2.28 3.07
C ALA A 54 17.57 1.18 4.15
N GLY A 55 17.47 -0.08 3.73
CA GLY A 55 17.41 -1.25 4.61
C GLY A 55 16.02 -1.58 5.14
N GLN A 56 15.00 -0.74 4.91
CA GLN A 56 13.62 -1.07 5.27
C GLN A 56 12.94 -1.91 4.18
N GLN A 57 12.06 -2.80 4.63
CA GLN A 57 11.28 -3.70 3.79
C GLN A 57 9.76 -3.54 4.01
N GLU A 58 9.37 -2.75 5.01
CA GLU A 58 7.97 -2.50 5.35
C GLU A 58 7.76 -1.00 5.53
N VAL A 59 6.62 -0.51 5.02
CA VAL A 59 6.14 0.84 5.27
C VAL A 59 4.73 0.78 5.84
N GLY A 60 4.51 1.51 6.93
CA GLY A 60 3.17 1.80 7.45
C GLY A 60 2.77 3.21 7.05
N VAL A 61 1.57 3.37 6.50
CA VAL A 61 1.00 4.66 6.14
C VAL A 61 -0.31 4.86 6.89
N GLN A 62 -0.50 6.05 7.45
CA GLN A 62 -1.70 6.38 8.21
C GLN A 62 -2.89 6.56 7.26
N VAL A 63 -4.01 5.96 7.65
CA VAL A 63 -5.31 6.04 6.96
C VAL A 63 -6.41 6.27 8.00
N ARG A 64 -7.63 6.58 7.54
CA ARG A 64 -8.81 6.66 8.39
C ARG A 64 -9.97 5.97 7.71
N LEU A 65 -10.30 4.77 8.18
CA LEU A 65 -11.28 3.90 7.56
C LEU A 65 -12.25 3.35 8.61
N ARG A 66 -13.35 2.76 8.15
CA ARG A 66 -14.32 2.05 8.98
C ARG A 66 -14.10 0.55 8.85
N THR A 67 -14.16 -0.16 9.97
CA THR A 67 -14.01 -1.62 10.02
C THR A 67 -15.09 -2.32 9.19
N GLY A 68 -14.72 -3.44 8.56
CA GLY A 68 -15.66 -4.34 7.88
C GLY A 68 -15.96 -3.97 6.43
N ASP A 69 -15.59 -2.77 5.98
CA ASP A 69 -15.70 -2.39 4.58
C ASP A 69 -14.61 -3.06 3.74
N GLU A 70 -14.96 -3.50 2.53
CA GLU A 70 -13.97 -3.86 1.51
C GLU A 70 -13.55 -2.59 0.74
N ARG A 71 -12.24 -2.39 0.61
CA ARG A 71 -11.63 -1.23 -0.04
C ARG A 71 -10.67 -1.67 -1.13
N GLY A 72 -10.74 -1.00 -2.28
CA GLY A 72 -9.70 -1.07 -3.31
C GLY A 72 -8.47 -0.29 -2.84
N VAL A 73 -7.31 -0.93 -2.90
CA VAL A 73 -6.02 -0.37 -2.49
C VAL A 73 -5.07 -0.41 -3.67
N LEU A 74 -4.55 0.76 -4.05
CA LEU A 74 -3.46 0.90 -5.01
C LEU A 74 -2.21 1.41 -4.28
N VAL A 75 -1.12 0.66 -4.35
CA VAL A 75 0.18 1.05 -3.80
C VAL A 75 1.18 1.19 -4.94
N LEU A 76 1.93 2.28 -4.96
CA LEU A 76 2.95 2.57 -5.96
C LEU A 76 4.28 2.84 -5.24
N ILE A 77 5.31 2.06 -5.56
CA ILE A 77 6.65 2.23 -4.99
C ILE A 77 7.60 2.68 -6.10
N ALA A 78 8.16 3.88 -5.94
CA ALA A 78 8.94 4.52 -6.98
C ALA A 78 10.17 3.68 -7.41
N GLY A 79 10.21 3.31 -8.69
CA GLY A 79 11.32 2.54 -9.27
C GLY A 79 11.34 1.05 -8.91
N LEU A 80 10.25 0.51 -8.39
CA LEU A 80 10.12 -0.92 -8.07
C LEU A 80 8.91 -1.56 -8.74
N THR A 81 7.70 -1.33 -8.19
CA THR A 81 6.48 -1.98 -8.65
C THR A 81 5.25 -1.24 -8.13
N GLY A 82 4.05 -1.69 -8.52
CA GLY A 82 2.81 -1.27 -7.91
C GLY A 82 1.87 -2.46 -7.71
N LEU A 83 1.00 -2.32 -6.72
CA LEU A 83 0.04 -3.33 -6.31
C LEU A 83 -1.37 -2.75 -6.40
N LEU A 84 -2.29 -3.50 -7.00
CA LEU A 84 -3.72 -3.25 -6.88
C LEU A 84 -4.36 -4.45 -6.19
N ALA A 85 -5.07 -4.24 -5.09
CA ALA A 85 -5.70 -5.28 -4.30
C ALA A 85 -7.06 -4.83 -3.73
N ALA A 86 -7.96 -5.78 -3.47
CA ALA A 86 -9.14 -5.57 -2.63
C ALA A 86 -8.83 -6.06 -1.21
N LYS A 87 -9.18 -5.26 -0.19
CA LYS A 87 -8.87 -5.54 1.21
C LYS A 87 -10.02 -5.21 2.13
N VAL A 88 -10.35 -6.15 3.01
CA VAL A 88 -11.27 -5.91 4.12
C VAL A 88 -10.53 -5.13 5.21
N VAL A 89 -11.14 -4.04 5.67
CA VAL A 89 -10.59 -3.24 6.76
C VAL A 89 -10.75 -4.00 8.09
N ALA A 90 -9.63 -4.41 8.67
CA ALA A 90 -9.60 -5.04 9.97
C ALA A 90 -9.63 -4.00 11.11
N ASP A 91 -10.00 -4.44 12.32
CA ASP A 91 -9.74 -3.65 13.52
C ASP A 91 -8.24 -3.53 13.77
N ALA A 92 -7.85 -2.47 14.48
CA ALA A 92 -6.46 -2.13 14.78
C ALA A 92 -5.84 -3.03 15.86
#